data_AF-A0A960HGU5-F1
#
_entry.id   AF-A0A960HGU5-F1
#
_cell.length_a   1.000
_cell.length_b   1.000
_cell.length_c   1.000
_cell.angle_alpha   90.00
_cell.angle_beta   90.00
_cell.angle_gamma   90.00
#
_symmetry.space_group_name_H-M   'P 1'
#
loop_
_entity.id
_entity.type
_entity.pdbx_description
1 polymer ?
#
loop_
_entity_poly.entity_id
_entity_poly.type
_entity_poly.pdbx_seq_one_letter_code
_entity_poly.pdbx_strand_id
1 'polypeptide(L)'
;LPEQHEPRVSPMIGGLGGDAVEDPAVRQMIEMFMGPGTNAGRALSLNGAFAADGENPWNTRAVHAAEIPAANAITNAGALARIYAATMA
;
A
#
# COMPACT_ATOMS: atom_id res chain seq x y z
N LEU A 1 11.78 -7.15 -6.92
CA LEU A 1 12.45 -6.42 -8.02
C LEU A 1 13.97 -6.48 -7.84
N PRO A 2 14.82 -6.58 -8.89
CA PRO A 2 16.27 -6.44 -8.76
C PRO A 2 16.68 -5.04 -8.28
N GLU A 3 17.70 -4.96 -7.42
CA GLU A 3 18.11 -3.71 -6.74
C GLU A 3 18.47 -2.57 -7.71
N GLN A 4 19.11 -2.89 -8.83
CA GLN A 4 19.45 -1.94 -9.90
C GLN A 4 18.24 -1.21 -10.53
N HIS A 5 17.01 -1.66 -10.25
CA HIS A 5 15.78 -1.05 -10.73
C HIS A 5 15.02 -0.26 -9.65
N GLU A 6 15.46 -0.29 -8.40
CA GLU A 6 14.85 0.45 -7.28
C GLU A 6 14.71 1.96 -7.57
N PRO A 7 15.71 2.65 -8.18
CA PRO A 7 15.56 4.08 -8.51
C PRO A 7 14.48 4.38 -9.56
N ARG A 8 13.94 3.36 -10.24
CA ARG A 8 12.89 3.50 -11.27
C ARG A 8 11.49 3.32 -10.71
N VAL A 9 11.36 2.90 -9.44
CA VAL A 9 10.07 2.70 -8.79
C VAL A 9 9.51 4.08 -8.43
N SER A 10 8.29 4.36 -8.88
CA SER A 10 7.59 5.58 -8.48
C SER A 10 7.22 5.46 -6.99
N PRO A 11 7.59 6.43 -6.14
CA PRO A 11 7.21 6.39 -4.73
C PRO A 11 5.69 6.52 -4.56
N MET A 12 5.14 5.76 -3.62
CA MET A 12 3.77 5.90 -3.17
C MET A 12 3.65 7.14 -2.29
N ILE A 13 2.73 8.04 -2.68
CA ILE A 13 2.40 9.26 -1.95
C ILE A 13 1.24 8.95 -0.99
N GLY A 14 1.31 9.46 0.23
CA GLY A 14 0.35 9.13 1.29
C GLY A 14 0.65 7.79 1.97
N GLY A 15 -0.10 7.48 3.03
CA GLY A 15 -0.02 6.21 3.76
C GLY A 15 -1.32 5.41 3.70
N LEU A 16 -1.41 4.33 4.49
CA LEU A 16 -2.62 3.48 4.61
C LEU A 16 -3.90 4.24 4.99
N GLY A 17 -3.77 5.46 5.55
CA GLY A 17 -4.87 6.36 5.89
C GLY A 17 -5.15 7.47 4.88
N GLY A 18 -4.42 7.53 3.75
CA GLY A 18 -4.49 8.63 2.80
C GLY A 18 -3.95 9.95 3.36
N ASP A 19 -4.35 11.06 2.73
CA ASP A 19 -4.07 12.41 3.23
C ASP A 19 -4.91 12.72 4.48
N ALA A 20 -4.49 13.74 5.24
CA ALA A 20 -5.24 14.19 6.40
C ALA A 20 -6.66 14.62 6.00
N VAL A 21 -7.67 13.93 6.53
CA VAL A 21 -9.07 14.31 6.35
C VAL A 21 -9.41 15.47 7.29
N GLU A 22 -9.75 16.63 6.71
CA GLU A 22 -10.05 17.84 7.49
C GLU A 22 -11.42 17.80 8.17
N ASP A 23 -12.40 17.08 7.59
CA ASP A 23 -13.74 16.95 8.17
C ASP A 23 -13.71 16.04 9.42
N PRO A 24 -14.03 16.56 10.62
CA PRO A 24 -14.05 15.79 11.84
C PRO A 24 -15.02 14.60 11.82
N ALA A 25 -16.13 14.68 11.10
CA ALA A 25 -17.12 13.60 11.02
C ALA A 25 -16.59 12.43 10.20
N VAL A 26 -15.93 12.71 9.07
CA VAL A 26 -15.30 11.69 8.22
C VAL A 26 -14.10 11.06 8.94
N ARG A 27 -13.32 11.87 9.67
CA ARG A 27 -12.22 11.36 10.51
C ARG A 27 -12.70 10.37 11.56
N GLN A 28 -13.76 10.70 12.29
CA GLN A 28 -14.36 9.79 13.28
C GLN A 28 -14.88 8.51 12.63
N MET A 29 -15.49 8.60 11.45
CA MET A 29 -15.93 7.41 10.70
C MET A 29 -14.74 6.50 10.35
N ILE A 30 -13.65 7.06 9.83
CA ILE A 30 -12.42 6.31 9.52
C ILE A 30 -11.85 5.66 10.79
N GLU A 31 -11.76 6.39 11.90
CA GLU A 31 -11.27 5.85 13.17
C GLU A 31 -12.15 4.72 13.71
N MET A 32 -13.47 4.83 13.58
CA MET A 32 -14.42 3.78 14.01
C MET A 32 -14.27 2.47 13.22
N PHE A 33 -13.99 2.55 11.92
CA PHE A 33 -13.89 1.35 11.08
C PHE A 33 -12.46 0.85 10.90
N MET A 34 -11.48 1.74 10.78
CA MET A 34 -10.08 1.44 10.45
C MET A 34 -9.08 1.80 11.54
N GLY A 35 -9.54 2.24 12.72
CA GLY A 35 -8.66 2.53 13.85
C GLY A 35 -7.87 1.29 14.32
N PRO A 36 -6.75 1.48 15.04
CA PRO A 36 -5.81 0.40 15.41
C PRO A 36 -6.43 -0.70 16.30
N GLY A 37 -7.53 -0.38 17.00
CA GLY A 37 -8.28 -1.34 17.81
C GLY A 37 -9.27 -2.20 17.02
N THR A 38 -9.57 -1.86 15.77
CA THR A 38 -10.57 -2.55 14.95
C THR A 38 -9.97 -3.72 14.18
N ASN A 39 -10.82 -4.68 13.77
CA ASN A 39 -10.37 -5.79 12.94
C ASN A 39 -9.81 -5.32 11.60
N ALA A 40 -10.41 -4.29 10.98
CA ALA A 40 -9.92 -3.77 9.71
C ALA A 40 -8.59 -3.03 9.88
N GLY A 41 -8.44 -2.20 10.93
CA GLY A 41 -7.18 -1.53 11.23
C GLY A 41 -6.04 -2.53 11.45
N ARG A 42 -6.30 -3.60 12.20
CA ARG A 42 -5.35 -4.70 12.40
C ARG A 42 -5.01 -5.47 11.12
N ALA A 43 -6.01 -5.80 10.31
CA ALA A 43 -5.81 -6.54 9.07
C ALA A 43 -5.01 -5.74 8.03
N LEU A 44 -5.31 -4.44 7.88
CA LEU A 44 -4.73 -3.60 6.83
C LEU A 44 -3.35 -3.05 7.20
N SER A 45 -3.07 -2.82 8.49
CA SER A 45 -1.76 -2.38 8.96
C SER A 45 -0.84 -3.51 9.43
N LEU A 46 -1.29 -4.77 9.31
CA LEU A 46 -0.61 -5.94 9.85
C LEU A 46 -0.29 -5.78 11.36
N ASN A 47 -1.31 -5.41 12.14
CA ASN A 47 -1.21 -5.01 13.55
C ASN A 47 -0.23 -3.85 13.82
N GLY A 48 -0.15 -2.90 12.89
CA GLY A 48 0.72 -1.72 13.01
C GLY A 48 2.12 -1.87 12.39
N ALA A 49 2.50 -3.05 11.89
CA ALA A 49 3.81 -3.21 11.22
C ALA A 49 3.92 -2.42 9.90
N PHE A 50 2.78 -2.05 9.30
CA PHE A 50 2.69 -1.17 8.13
C PHE A 50 2.09 0.21 8.50
N ALA A 51 2.32 0.69 9.71
CA ALA A 51 1.91 2.04 10.09
C ALA A 51 2.79 3.12 9.40
N ALA A 52 2.20 4.29 9.19
CA ALA A 52 2.81 5.43 8.49
C ALA A 52 3.42 6.46 9.47
N ASP A 53 3.83 6.02 10.65
CA ASP A 53 4.53 6.80 11.67
C ASP A 53 6.00 7.00 11.26
N GLY A 54 6.21 7.73 10.16
CA GLY A 54 7.52 8.07 9.62
C GLY A 54 7.58 7.92 8.10
N GLU A 55 8.59 7.18 7.63
CA GLU A 55 8.73 6.83 6.22
C GLU A 55 7.64 5.83 5.81
N ASN A 56 6.99 6.04 4.66
CA ASN A 56 6.00 5.11 4.16
C ASN A 56 6.66 3.72 3.94
N PRO A 57 6.28 2.67 4.69
CA PRO A 57 6.94 1.37 4.63
C PRO A 57 6.87 0.75 3.23
N TRP A 58 5.84 1.09 2.45
CA TRP A 58 5.64 0.63 1.08
C TRP A 58 6.72 1.10 0.11
N ASN A 59 7.46 2.16 0.43
CA ASN A 59 8.56 2.68 -0.39
C ASN A 59 9.93 2.09 -0.02
N THR A 60 9.99 1.22 0.99
CA THR A 60 11.26 0.65 1.45
C THR A 60 11.70 -0.53 0.60
N ARG A 61 13.03 -0.69 0.44
CA ARG A 61 13.62 -1.84 -0.25
C ARG A 61 13.16 -3.17 0.32
N ALA A 62 13.02 -3.25 1.64
CA ALA A 62 12.57 -4.47 2.32
C ALA A 62 11.16 -4.88 1.85
N VAL A 63 10.23 -3.93 1.73
CA VAL A 63 8.87 -4.21 1.25
C VAL A 63 8.84 -4.51 -0.24
N HIS A 64 9.65 -3.85 -1.06
CA HIS A 64 9.78 -4.17 -2.50
C HIS A 64 10.40 -5.55 -2.77
N ALA A 65 11.22 -6.05 -1.85
CA ALA A 65 11.86 -7.38 -1.94
C ALA A 65 10.96 -8.50 -1.42
N ALA A 66 10.05 -8.20 -0.50
CA ALA A 66 9.17 -9.19 0.11
C ALA A 66 8.19 -9.81 -0.90
N GLU A 67 7.56 -10.92 -0.52
CA GLU A 67 6.47 -11.53 -1.27
C GLU A 67 5.14 -11.25 -0.57
N ILE A 68 4.47 -10.15 -0.95
CA ILE A 68 3.15 -9.77 -0.43
C ILE A 68 2.17 -9.71 -1.60
N PRO A 69 1.67 -10.86 -2.09
CA PRO A 69 0.94 -10.96 -3.35
C PRO A 69 -0.27 -10.03 -3.45
N ALA A 70 -0.88 -9.69 -2.32
CA ALA A 70 -2.04 -8.81 -2.26
C ALA A 70 -1.73 -7.33 -2.50
N ALA A 71 -0.48 -6.86 -2.34
CA ALA A 71 -0.22 -5.42 -2.22
C ALA A 71 1.10 -4.91 -2.81
N ASN A 72 2.20 -5.67 -2.81
CA ASN A 72 3.52 -5.11 -3.11
C ASN A 72 4.00 -5.34 -4.56
N ALA A 73 3.09 -5.66 -5.49
CA ALA A 73 3.43 -5.88 -6.88
C ALA A 73 3.89 -4.57 -7.56
N ILE A 74 5.11 -4.56 -8.09
CA ILE A 74 5.65 -3.44 -8.89
C ILE A 74 5.55 -3.81 -10.37
N THR A 75 4.77 -3.05 -11.14
CA THR A 75 4.54 -3.29 -12.58
C THR A 75 4.33 -1.97 -13.34
N ASN A 76 4.03 -2.06 -14.64
CA ASN A 76 3.60 -0.93 -15.46
C ASN A 76 2.38 -1.31 -16.31
N ALA A 77 1.73 -0.29 -16.88
CA ALA A 77 0.50 -0.46 -17.66
C ALA A 77 0.65 -1.48 -18.81
N GLY A 78 1.76 -1.43 -19.55
CA GLY A 78 1.99 -2.32 -20.68
C GLY A 78 2.16 -3.79 -20.26
N ALA A 79 2.87 -4.06 -19.18
CA ALA A 79 3.02 -5.41 -18.64
C ALA A 79 1.69 -5.96 -18.11
N LEU A 80 0.93 -5.13 -17.38
CA LEU A 80 -0.39 -5.50 -16.87
C LEU A 80 -1.37 -5.81 -18.01
N ALA A 81 -1.42 -4.95 -19.05
CA ALA A 81 -2.27 -5.16 -20.21
C ALA A 81 -1.95 -6.47 -20.95
N ARG A 82 -0.67 -6.83 -21.10
CA ARG A 82 -0.27 -8.10 -21.72
C ARG A 82 -0.73 -9.32 -20.92
N ILE A 83 -0.65 -9.26 -19.58
CA ILE A 83 -1.14 -10.36 -18.73
C ILE A 83 -2.65 -10.51 -18.91
N TYR A 84 -3.41 -9.42 -18.81
CA TYR A 84 -4.86 -9.47 -18.98
C TYR A 84 -5.26 -9.98 -20.37
N ALA A 85 -4.63 -9.47 -21.43
CA ALA A 85 -4.88 -9.91 -22.80
C ALA A 85 -4.60 -11.41 -23.01
N ALA A 86 -3.64 -11.99 -22.29
CA ALA A 86 -3.36 -13.42 -22.34
C ALA A 86 -4.37 -14.28 -21.56
N THR A 87 -5.09 -13.69 -20.60
CA THR A 87 -6.05 -14.39 -19.72
C THR A 87 -7.51 -14.20 -20.11
N MET A 88 -7.80 -13.24 -20.97
CA MET A 88 -9.14 -13.00 -21.51
C MET A 88 -9.27 -13.74 -22.84
N ALA A 89 -10.13 -14.76 -22.88
CA ALA A 89 -10.49 -15.52 -24.08
C ALA A 89 -11.46 -14.76 -24.98
#